data_AF-A0A8J7A3H1-F1
#
_entry.id   AF-A0A8J7A3H1-F1
#
_cell.length_a   1.000
_cell.length_b   1.000
_cell.length_c   1.000
_cell.angle_alpha   90.00
_cell.angle_beta   90.00
_cell.angle_gamma   90.00
#
_symmetry.space_group_name_H-M   'P 1'
#
loop_
_entity.id
_entity.type
_entity.pdbx_description
1 polymer ?
#
loop_
_entity_poly.entity_id
_entity_poly.type
_entity_poly.pdbx_seq_one_letter_code
_entity_poly.pdbx_strand_id
1 'polypeptide(L)'
;MPPVQPLEPSVPPPINGNWYLLSVRSKKRDLFLKYLKIAISQNNIQELIMDIKTPQESVYEDIVLLNLSTFKTAYTYLQKIEYFQSIERKPLQLEQVSRMLGSL
;
A
#
# COMPACT_ATOMS: atom_id res chain seq x y z
N MET A 1 -9.47 -2.43 -49.10
CA MET A 1 -8.57 -2.38 -47.93
C MET A 1 -9.37 -1.82 -46.76
N PRO A 2 -9.44 -2.49 -45.61
CA PRO A 2 -10.10 -1.93 -44.44
C PRO A 2 -9.17 -0.90 -43.74
N PRO A 3 -9.72 0.15 -43.13
CA PRO A 3 -8.92 1.14 -42.41
C PRO A 3 -8.37 0.55 -41.11
N VAL A 4 -7.08 0.74 -40.88
CA VAL A 4 -6.39 0.43 -39.63
C VAL A 4 -6.96 1.30 -38.50
N GLN A 5 -7.52 0.65 -37.48
CA GLN A 5 -7.96 1.30 -36.25
C GLN A 5 -6.75 1.84 -35.48
N PRO A 6 -6.80 3.06 -34.92
CA PRO A 6 -5.72 3.57 -34.08
C PRO A 6 -5.56 2.70 -32.83
N LEU A 7 -4.34 2.23 -32.58
CA LEU A 7 -3.94 1.58 -31.34
C LEU A 7 -4.24 2.54 -30.18
N GLU A 8 -5.27 2.22 -29.38
CA GLU A 8 -5.51 2.92 -28.12
C GLU A 8 -4.22 2.85 -27.27
N PRO A 9 -3.75 3.98 -26.73
CA PRO A 9 -2.59 3.97 -25.85
C PRO A 9 -2.92 3.05 -24.66
N SER A 10 -2.02 2.10 -24.39
CA SER A 10 -2.12 1.21 -23.22
C SER A 10 -2.07 2.06 -21.96
N VAL A 11 -3.24 2.53 -21.52
CA VAL A 11 -3.43 3.15 -20.22
C VAL A 11 -2.99 2.08 -19.22
N PRO A 12 -1.95 2.32 -18.41
CA PRO A 12 -1.60 1.38 -17.35
C PRO A 12 -2.87 1.16 -16.52
N PRO A 13 -3.19 -0.09 -16.15
CA PRO A 13 -4.44 -0.41 -15.49
C PRO A 13 -4.65 0.56 -14.32
N PRO A 14 -5.88 1.07 -14.11
CA PRO A 14 -6.14 2.00 -13.04
C PRO A 14 -5.58 1.40 -11.75
N ILE A 15 -4.78 2.18 -11.01
CA ILE A 15 -4.33 1.81 -9.68
C ILE A 15 -5.60 1.71 -8.84
N ASN A 16 -6.22 0.52 -8.81
CA ASN A 16 -7.61 0.34 -8.41
C ASN A 16 -7.78 0.27 -6.88
N GLY A 17 -6.82 0.82 -6.16
CA GLY A 17 -6.74 0.76 -4.71
C GLY A 17 -6.35 2.11 -4.13
N ASN A 18 -6.72 2.30 -2.87
CA ASN A 18 -6.50 3.53 -2.15
C ASN A 18 -5.27 3.41 -1.27
N TRP A 19 -4.48 4.47 -1.18
CA TRP A 19 -3.30 4.53 -0.32
C TRP A 19 -3.69 4.87 1.12
N TYR A 20 -3.10 4.18 2.08
CA TYR A 20 -3.35 4.39 3.50
C TYR A 20 -2.04 4.49 4.27
N LEU A 21 -2.06 5.32 5.31
CA LEU A 21 -0.98 5.48 6.27
C LEU A 21 -1.14 4.48 7.41
N LEU A 22 -0.20 3.55 7.54
CA LEU A 22 -0.13 2.59 8.62
C LEU A 22 1.02 2.96 9.55
N SER A 23 0.72 3.08 10.83
CA SER A 23 1.71 3.22 11.90
C SER A 23 2.02 1.86 12.51
N VAL A 24 3.31 1.60 12.70
CA VAL A 24 3.83 0.42 13.39
C VAL A 24 4.42 0.81 14.74
N ARG A 25 4.68 -0.17 15.61
CA ARG A 25 5.44 0.08 16.83
C ARG A 25 6.82 0.64 16.53
N SER A 26 7.31 1.49 17.43
CA SER A 26 8.54 2.23 17.22
C SER A 26 9.76 1.35 16.95
N LYS A 27 10.48 1.65 15.86
CA LYS A 27 11.66 0.94 15.35
C LYS A 27 11.39 -0.51 14.98
N LYS A 28 10.14 -0.88 14.71
CA LYS A 28 9.73 -2.24 14.32
C LYS A 28 9.28 -2.35 12.88
N ARG A 29 9.44 -1.32 12.05
CA ARG A 29 9.00 -1.30 10.64
C ARG A 29 9.50 -2.49 9.84
N ASP A 30 10.79 -2.82 9.91
CA ASP A 30 11.34 -3.95 9.15
C ASP A 30 10.76 -5.30 9.58
N LEU A 31 10.57 -5.48 10.88
CA LEU A 31 9.96 -6.70 11.42
C LEU A 31 8.48 -6.79 11.07
N PHE A 32 7.75 -5.67 11.13
CA PHE A 32 6.37 -5.59 10.65
C PHE A 32 6.28 -5.99 9.18
N LEU A 33 7.14 -5.45 8.31
CA LEU A 33 7.17 -5.79 6.88
C LEU A 33 7.46 -7.28 6.65
N LYS A 34 8.33 -7.88 7.47
CA LYS A 34 8.59 -9.33 7.42
C LYS A 34 7.32 -10.14 7.77
N TYR A 35 6.64 -9.80 8.86
CA TYR A 35 5.40 -10.48 9.24
C TYR A 35 4.25 -10.21 8.27
N LEU A 36 4.18 -9.02 7.69
CA LEU A 36 3.21 -8.66 6.66
C LEU A 36 3.38 -9.52 5.42
N LYS A 37 4.60 -9.70 4.92
CA LYS A 37 4.87 -10.59 3.77
C LYS A 37 4.46 -12.03 4.07
N ILE A 38 4.78 -12.53 5.27
CA ILE A 38 4.37 -13.87 5.71
C ILE A 38 2.84 -13.99 5.73
N ALA A 39 2.14 -13.01 6.32
CA ALA A 39 0.68 -12.99 6.39
C ALA A 39 0.03 -12.93 5.00
N ILE A 40 0.60 -12.15 4.08
CA ILE A 40 0.13 -12.07 2.69
C ILE A 40 0.22 -13.44 2.01
N SER A 41 1.36 -14.12 2.14
CA SER A 41 1.57 -15.45 1.56
C SER A 41 0.68 -16.51 2.19
N GLN A 42 0.53 -16.51 3.52
CA GLN A 42 -0.24 -17.53 4.25
C GLN A 42 -1.74 -17.41 4.05
N ASN A 43 -2.28 -16.19 3.99
CA ASN A 43 -3.72 -15.94 3.89
C ASN A 43 -4.19 -15.70 2.45
N ASN A 44 -3.27 -15.73 1.47
CA ASN A 44 -3.55 -15.47 0.07
C ASN A 44 -4.29 -14.13 -0.16
N ILE A 45 -3.84 -13.08 0.53
CA ILE A 45 -4.44 -11.73 0.49
C ILE A 45 -3.68 -10.76 -0.43
N GLN A 46 -3.00 -11.28 -1.45
CA GLN A 46 -2.21 -10.48 -2.39
C GLN A 46 -3.08 -9.51 -3.20
N GLU A 47 -4.32 -9.90 -3.52
CA GLU A 47 -5.29 -9.03 -4.20
C GLU A 47 -5.83 -7.90 -3.29
N LEU A 48 -5.63 -8.03 -1.98
CA LEU A 48 -6.08 -7.05 -0.99
C LEU A 48 -5.04 -5.97 -0.72
N ILE A 49 -3.76 -6.37 -0.69
CA ILE A 49 -2.60 -5.49 -0.48
C ILE A 49 -1.86 -5.39 -1.81
N MET A 50 -2.27 -4.41 -2.61
CA MET A 50 -1.83 -4.26 -4.00
C MET A 50 -0.40 -3.73 -4.09
N ASP A 51 0.03 -2.91 -3.13
CA ASP A 51 1.39 -2.39 -3.07
C ASP A 51 1.77 -1.99 -1.63
N ILE A 52 3.08 -2.02 -1.35
CA ILE A 52 3.66 -1.68 -0.06
C ILE A 52 4.86 -0.77 -0.31
N LYS A 53 4.84 0.42 0.28
CA LYS A 53 5.96 1.37 0.19
C LYS A 53 6.37 1.86 1.57
N THR A 54 7.65 2.16 1.71
CA THR A 54 8.21 2.81 2.89
C THR A 54 8.58 4.23 2.53
N PRO A 55 8.09 5.25 3.27
CA PRO A 55 8.54 6.61 3.08
C PRO A 55 10.05 6.74 3.29
N GLN A 56 10.68 7.65 2.53
CA GLN A 56 12.14 7.79 2.49
C GLN A 56 12.70 8.53 3.71
N GLU A 57 11.97 9.53 4.22
CA GLU A 57 12.45 10.39 5.29
C GLU A 57 12.40 9.70 6.67
N SER A 58 13.39 10.00 7.52
CA SER A 58 13.50 9.41 8.86
C SER A 58 12.36 9.79 9.80
N VAL A 59 11.70 10.93 9.56
CA VAL A 59 10.49 11.34 10.33
C VAL A 59 9.35 10.32 10.20
N TYR A 60 9.39 9.47 9.16
CA TYR A 60 8.43 8.42 8.89
C TYR A 60 8.99 7.03 9.22
N GLU A 61 9.96 6.92 10.12
CA GLU A 61 10.63 5.65 10.47
C GLU A 61 9.66 4.55 10.92
N ASP A 62 8.51 4.93 11.48
CA ASP A 62 7.47 4.03 11.98
C ASP A 62 6.23 3.96 11.08
N ILE A 63 6.35 4.47 9.85
CA ILE A 63 5.24 4.52 8.89
C ILE A 63 5.47 3.55 7.72
N VAL A 64 4.38 2.92 7.30
CA VAL A 64 4.28 2.13 6.08
C VAL A 64 3.08 2.64 5.27
N LEU A 65 3.26 2.76 3.96
CA LEU A 65 2.20 3.09 3.02
C LEU A 65 1.70 1.80 2.37
N LEU A 66 0.39 1.58 2.43
CA LEU A 66 -0.26 0.42 1.83
C LEU A 66 -1.26 0.86 0.77
N ASN A 67 -1.18 0.29 -0.43
CA ASN A 67 -2.24 0.40 -1.42
C ASN A 67 -3.21 -0.77 -1.23
N LEU A 68 -4.46 -0.46 -0.89
CA LEU A 68 -5.46 -1.45 -0.52
C LEU A 68 -6.65 -1.40 -1.49
N SER A 69 -7.09 -2.56 -1.96
CA SER A 69 -8.31 -2.66 -2.77
C SER A 69 -9.58 -2.48 -1.92
N THR A 70 -9.57 -2.96 -0.67
CA THR A 70 -10.69 -2.79 0.28
C THR A 70 -10.21 -2.62 1.71
N PHE A 71 -10.39 -1.42 2.29
CA PHE A 71 -9.95 -1.10 3.65
C PHE A 71 -10.53 -2.04 4.71
N LYS A 72 -11.85 -2.27 4.69
CA LYS A 72 -12.55 -3.03 5.74
C LYS A 72 -12.00 -4.46 5.86
N THR A 73 -11.79 -5.12 4.73
CA THR A 73 -11.24 -6.48 4.68
C THR A 73 -9.76 -6.46 5.03
N ALA A 74 -8.97 -5.51 4.52
CA ALA A 74 -7.55 -5.41 4.82
C ALA A 74 -7.30 -5.23 6.31
N TYR A 75 -8.08 -4.36 6.96
CA TYR A 75 -7.99 -4.08 8.38
C TYR A 75 -8.11 -5.35 9.24
N THR A 76 -8.99 -6.30 8.88
CA THR A 76 -9.19 -7.52 9.68
C THR A 76 -7.96 -8.41 9.75
N TYR A 77 -7.14 -8.40 8.70
CA TYR A 77 -5.86 -9.11 8.64
C TYR A 77 -4.75 -8.27 9.28
N LEU A 78 -4.64 -6.99 8.93
CA LEU A 78 -3.57 -6.09 9.38
C LEU A 78 -3.52 -5.97 10.91
N GLN A 79 -4.67 -5.88 11.57
CA GLN A 79 -4.74 -5.75 13.04
C GLN A 79 -4.18 -6.97 13.80
N LYS A 80 -4.01 -8.11 13.13
CA LYS A 80 -3.48 -9.35 13.72
C LYS A 80 -1.97 -9.49 13.53
N ILE A 81 -1.35 -8.60 12.76
CA ILE A 81 0.07 -8.67 12.45
C ILE A 81 0.87 -8.07 13.60
N GLU A 82 1.93 -8.77 14.01
CA GLU A 82 2.86 -8.29 15.02
C GLU A 82 3.40 -6.89 14.69
N TYR A 83 3.44 -6.02 15.70
CA TYR A 83 3.84 -4.61 15.62
C TYR A 83 2.90 -3.67 14.88
N PHE A 84 1.72 -4.12 14.45
CA PHE A 84 0.65 -3.21 14.04
C PHE A 84 0.28 -2.27 15.19
N GLN A 85 0.10 -0.97 14.89
CA GLN A 85 -0.38 0.01 15.86
C GLN A 85 -1.70 0.63 15.41
N SER A 86 -1.72 1.22 14.23
CA SER A 86 -2.93 1.83 13.68
C SER A 86 -2.83 1.98 12.17
N ILE A 87 -3.97 2.20 11.53
CA ILE A 87 -4.04 2.63 10.13
C ILE A 87 -5.08 3.73 10.02
N GLU A 88 -4.76 4.80 9.31
CA GLU A 88 -5.69 5.89 9.08
C GLU A 88 -6.88 5.40 8.25
N ARG A 89 -8.10 5.78 8.64
CA ARG A 89 -9.32 5.38 7.92
C ARG A 89 -9.53 6.17 6.63
N LYS A 90 -8.94 7.37 6.55
CA LYS A 90 -9.03 8.23 5.39
C LYS A 90 -7.89 7.88 4.44
N PRO A 91 -8.16 7.63 3.15
CA PRO A 91 -7.11 7.40 2.19
C PRO A 91 -6.30 8.69 1.96
N LEU A 92 -5.03 8.50 1.66
CA LEU A 92 -4.10 9.55 1.29
C LEU A 92 -4.37 10.02 -0.14
N GLN A 93 -4.16 11.30 -0.39
CA GLN A 93 -4.11 11.83 -1.74
C GLN A 93 -2.82 11.39 -2.43
N LEU A 94 -2.87 11.17 -3.75
CA LEU A 94 -1.70 10.72 -4.51
C LEU A 94 -0.52 11.68 -4.35
N GLU A 95 -0.75 12.99 -4.35
CA GLU A 95 0.28 14.01 -4.12
C GLU A 95 0.96 13.89 -2.74
N GLN A 96 0.22 13.44 -1.72
CA GLN A 96 0.79 13.20 -0.40
C GLN A 96 1.68 11.95 -0.42
N VAL A 97 1.23 10.88 -1.12
CA VAL A 97 2.00 9.66 -1.30
C VAL A 97 3.32 9.96 -2.03
N SER A 98 3.27 10.67 -3.17
CA SER A 98 4.45 11.03 -3.95
C SER A 98 5.48 11.81 -3.13
N ARG A 99 5.01 12.80 -2.35
CA ARG A 99 5.87 13.58 -1.43
C ARG A 99 6.55 12.70 -0.39
N MET A 100 5.82 11.80 0.27
CA MET A 100 6.39 10.89 1.28
C MET A 100 7.40 9.89 0.69
N LEU A 101 7.27 9.58 -0.60
CA LEU A 101 8.19 8.71 -1.33
C LEU A 101 9.39 9.47 -1.94
N GLY A 102 9.49 10.78 -1.75
CA GLY A 102 10.55 11.60 -2.33
C GLY A 102 10.46 11.75 -3.85
N SER A 103 9.30 11.44 -4.45
CA SER A 103 9.04 11.62 -5.88
C SER A 103 8.37 12.98 -6.08
N LEU A 104 9.14 13.96 -6.52
CA LEU A 104 8.66 15.27 -7.00
C LEU A 104 8.67 15.29 -8.53
#